data_AF-A0A2I9DAX8-F1
#
_entry.id   AF-A0A2I9DAX8-F1
#
_cell.length_a   1.000
_cell.length_b   1.000
_cell.length_c   1.000
_cell.angle_alpha   90.00
_cell.angle_beta   90.00
_cell.angle_gamma   90.00
#
_symmetry.space_group_name_H-M   'P 1'
#
loop_
_entity.id
_entity.type
_entity.pdbx_description
1 polymer ?
#
loop_
_entity_poly.entity_id
_entity_poly.type
_entity_poly.pdbx_seq_one_letter_code
_entity_poly.pdbx_strand_id
1 'polypeptide(L)'
;HAQGIQVHAWIITTALWNSEVVAPPPGHAFLTHGTGATGRDFWLTVKADGTIRGGADWVMDPGHPDAAEYIKNMYVSVVKNYDVDGIQFDRVRYPDYNPVGGPNQWGYNPTALDRYRTETGATGTPDPADPQWSNWRRQQVTNLVRETALAVKAVRPDVSVNAATITYGAGPADEAAFQTSRPYAEVNQDWLTWVREGYLDVNVMMNYKRDFVPDQALWFGQWNTFAAGLRQKYPGVHQVSGSAIYLNDQASSVNQVLKTRAAGLSGWAGYSYRTPDKDVNAGTRTGAEVIPELTAKLTGEGGPFAQPARWERPDPAGLRALSGGVTVASGPLGGRTVLLLDGQGTELGRTVTDGNGRYGFMHAPAANVRVRVGEVSSDLTAVPAGRVTMLPPLALP
;
A
#
# COMPACT_ATOMS: atom_id res chain seq x y z
N HIS A 1 -11.11 -0.68 21.99
CA HIS A 1 -11.52 -2.02 22.47
C HIS A 1 -11.30 -2.20 23.98
N ALA A 2 -11.78 -3.30 24.60
CA ALA A 2 -11.77 -3.53 26.07
C ALA A 2 -10.38 -3.40 26.73
N GLN A 3 -9.31 -3.68 25.99
CA GLN A 3 -7.92 -3.57 26.46
C GLN A 3 -7.30 -2.18 26.21
N GLY A 4 -8.09 -1.18 25.79
CA GLY A 4 -7.59 0.16 25.47
C GLY A 4 -6.70 0.23 24.22
N ILE A 5 -6.65 -0.84 23.42
CA ILE A 5 -5.92 -0.90 22.14
C ILE A 5 -6.83 -0.60 20.96
N GLN A 6 -6.21 -0.14 19.86
CA GLN A 6 -6.82 -0.12 18.54
C GLN A 6 -6.59 -1.46 17.83
N VAL A 7 -7.56 -1.91 17.04
CA VAL A 7 -7.48 -3.13 16.23
C VAL A 7 -7.51 -2.77 14.74
N HIS A 8 -6.41 -3.08 14.06
CA HIS A 8 -6.25 -2.84 12.63
C HIS A 8 -6.22 -4.18 11.89
N ALA A 9 -7.11 -4.36 10.91
CA ALA A 9 -7.18 -5.60 10.14
C ALA A 9 -6.01 -5.69 9.15
N TRP A 10 -5.02 -6.52 9.48
CA TRP A 10 -3.89 -6.86 8.60
C TRP A 10 -4.32 -7.91 7.57
N ILE A 11 -4.31 -7.52 6.30
CA ILE A 11 -4.77 -8.38 5.19
C ILE A 11 -3.65 -8.54 4.14
N ILE A 12 -3.34 -9.79 3.80
CA ILE A 12 -2.48 -10.09 2.64
C ILE A 12 -3.26 -9.74 1.38
N THR A 13 -2.87 -8.65 0.72
CA THR A 13 -3.70 -7.94 -0.26
C THR A 13 -3.97 -8.76 -1.52
N THR A 14 -2.93 -9.41 -2.05
CA THR A 14 -2.97 -10.00 -3.39
C THR A 14 -3.01 -11.52 -3.37
N ALA A 15 -2.81 -12.19 -2.23
CA ALA A 15 -2.88 -13.66 -2.18
C ALA A 15 -4.34 -14.12 -2.28
N LEU A 16 -4.64 -14.93 -3.30
CA LEU A 16 -5.95 -15.58 -3.48
C LEU A 16 -6.02 -16.92 -2.76
N TRP A 17 -4.94 -17.70 -2.76
CA TRP A 17 -4.86 -19.03 -2.15
C TRP A 17 -3.41 -19.35 -1.80
N ASN A 18 -3.15 -20.10 -0.71
CA ASN A 18 -1.78 -20.37 -0.23
C ASN A 18 -1.45 -21.85 -0.02
N SER A 19 -2.20 -22.76 -0.64
CA SER A 19 -1.95 -24.20 -0.59
C SER A 19 -1.62 -24.79 -1.95
N GLU A 20 -0.75 -25.80 -1.96
CA GLU A 20 -0.46 -26.64 -3.14
C GLU A 20 -1.64 -27.49 -3.53
N VAL A 21 -2.31 -28.05 -2.52
CA VAL A 21 -3.55 -28.77 -2.73
C VAL A 21 -4.64 -27.74 -3.00
N VAL A 22 -5.07 -27.67 -4.26
CA VAL A 22 -6.19 -26.84 -4.69
C VAL A 22 -7.49 -27.53 -4.26
N ALA A 23 -7.86 -27.30 -2.99
CA ALA A 23 -9.13 -27.72 -2.43
C ALA A 23 -9.76 -26.58 -1.60
N PRO A 24 -9.98 -25.40 -2.20
CA PRO A 24 -10.64 -24.32 -1.49
C PRO A 24 -12.12 -24.68 -1.21
N PRO A 25 -12.74 -24.09 -0.16
CA PRO A 25 -14.13 -24.36 0.16
C PRO A 25 -15.07 -23.93 -0.98
N PRO A 26 -16.28 -24.53 -1.09
CA PRO A 26 -17.27 -24.11 -2.08
C PRO A 26 -17.55 -22.61 -2.03
N GLY A 27 -17.65 -21.97 -3.19
CA GLY A 27 -17.88 -20.53 -3.31
C GLY A 27 -16.64 -19.64 -3.13
N HIS A 28 -15.47 -20.22 -2.88
CA HIS A 28 -14.23 -19.46 -2.81
C HIS A 28 -13.79 -18.96 -4.21
N ALA A 29 -13.38 -17.69 -4.30
CA ALA A 29 -13.03 -17.03 -5.57
C ALA A 29 -11.93 -17.74 -6.38
N PHE A 30 -11.04 -18.51 -5.74
CA PHE A 30 -10.05 -19.33 -6.45
C PHE A 30 -10.69 -20.38 -7.39
N LEU A 31 -11.88 -20.89 -7.07
CA LEU A 31 -12.56 -21.89 -7.91
C LEU A 31 -13.00 -21.31 -9.25
N THR A 32 -13.38 -20.03 -9.29
CA THR A 32 -13.85 -19.33 -10.48
C THR A 32 -12.77 -18.52 -11.17
N HIS A 33 -11.73 -18.11 -10.44
CA HIS A 33 -10.72 -17.15 -10.93
C HIS A 33 -9.27 -17.62 -10.80
N GLY A 34 -9.05 -18.87 -10.36
CA GLY A 34 -7.73 -19.50 -10.23
C GLY A 34 -7.26 -20.19 -11.51
N THR A 35 -6.55 -21.30 -11.37
CA THR A 35 -5.85 -22.00 -12.47
C THR A 35 -6.75 -22.58 -13.56
N GLY A 36 -8.02 -22.84 -13.27
CA GLY A 36 -8.98 -23.34 -14.26
C GLY A 36 -9.67 -22.25 -15.09
N ALA A 37 -9.47 -20.97 -14.75
CA ALA A 37 -10.11 -19.85 -15.42
C ALA A 37 -9.34 -19.41 -16.67
N THR A 38 -10.01 -18.72 -17.58
CA THR A 38 -9.41 -18.16 -18.82
C THR A 38 -9.93 -16.75 -19.08
N GLY A 39 -9.26 -16.01 -19.96
CA GLY A 39 -9.68 -14.67 -20.36
C GLY A 39 -9.84 -13.73 -19.16
N ARG A 40 -11.00 -13.06 -19.10
CA ARG A 40 -11.34 -12.08 -18.05
C ARG A 40 -11.56 -12.70 -16.67
N ASP A 41 -11.87 -14.00 -16.60
CA ASP A 41 -12.04 -14.68 -15.32
C ASP A 41 -10.70 -15.11 -14.71
N PHE A 42 -9.61 -15.17 -15.48
CA PHE A 42 -8.30 -15.55 -14.98
C PHE A 42 -7.61 -14.36 -14.26
N TRP A 43 -7.68 -14.36 -12.93
CA TRP A 43 -7.21 -13.23 -12.11
C TRP A 43 -5.76 -13.35 -11.65
N LEU A 44 -5.12 -14.52 -11.82
CA LEU A 44 -3.77 -14.75 -11.32
C LEU A 44 -2.73 -13.95 -12.11
N THR A 45 -1.72 -13.43 -11.42
CA THR A 45 -0.56 -12.82 -12.05
C THR A 45 0.36 -13.89 -12.62
N VAL A 46 1.00 -13.55 -13.73
CA VAL A 46 1.91 -14.42 -14.46
C VAL A 46 3.29 -13.79 -14.45
N LYS A 47 4.32 -14.60 -14.23
CA LYS A 47 5.71 -14.23 -14.36
C LYS A 47 6.13 -14.32 -15.83
N ALA A 48 7.15 -13.58 -16.25
CA ALA A 48 7.64 -13.55 -17.64
C ALA A 48 8.02 -14.95 -18.19
N ASP A 49 8.41 -15.89 -17.31
CA ASP A 49 8.72 -17.28 -17.67
C ASP A 49 7.49 -18.21 -17.70
N GLY A 50 6.28 -17.66 -17.47
CA GLY A 50 5.02 -18.41 -17.41
C GLY A 50 4.67 -18.95 -16.03
N THR A 51 5.50 -18.74 -15.00
CA THR A 51 5.18 -19.16 -13.63
C THR A 51 3.98 -18.37 -13.09
N ILE A 52 3.01 -19.05 -12.50
CA ILE A 52 1.76 -18.45 -11.99
C ILE A 52 1.61 -18.54 -10.47
N ARG A 53 2.64 -19.00 -9.78
CA ARG A 53 2.66 -19.18 -8.33
C ARG A 53 3.90 -18.56 -7.72
N GLY A 54 3.70 -17.60 -6.81
CA GLY A 54 4.75 -16.90 -6.10
C GLY A 54 5.04 -17.59 -4.77
N GLY A 55 6.08 -18.43 -4.72
CA GLY A 55 6.35 -19.24 -3.53
C GLY A 55 5.17 -20.16 -3.22
N ALA A 56 4.55 -19.99 -2.06
CA ALA A 56 3.37 -20.77 -1.67
C ALA A 56 2.05 -20.19 -2.20
N ASP A 57 2.06 -18.94 -2.66
CA ASP A 57 0.85 -18.16 -2.93
C ASP A 57 0.46 -18.16 -4.40
N TRP A 58 -0.83 -18.30 -4.65
CA TRP A 58 -1.47 -17.92 -5.90
C TRP A 58 -1.92 -16.48 -5.77
N VAL A 59 -1.38 -15.61 -6.61
CA VAL A 59 -1.45 -14.16 -6.41
C VAL A 59 -2.32 -13.53 -7.49
N MET A 60 -3.29 -12.72 -7.09
CA MET A 60 -4.11 -11.88 -7.98
C MET A 60 -3.24 -10.78 -8.60
N ASP A 61 -3.47 -10.48 -9.88
CA ASP A 61 -2.77 -9.40 -10.58
C ASP A 61 -3.42 -8.03 -10.29
N PRO A 62 -2.70 -7.06 -9.68
CA PRO A 62 -3.21 -5.69 -9.50
C PRO A 62 -3.56 -5.00 -10.82
N GLY A 63 -2.97 -5.44 -11.94
CA GLY A 63 -3.29 -4.97 -13.29
C GLY A 63 -4.57 -5.58 -13.88
N HIS A 64 -5.22 -6.52 -13.21
CA HIS A 64 -6.51 -7.08 -13.63
C HIS A 64 -7.68 -6.33 -12.97
N PRO A 65 -8.51 -5.56 -13.70
CA PRO A 65 -9.48 -4.66 -13.08
C PRO A 65 -10.52 -5.35 -12.17
N ASP A 66 -10.97 -6.56 -12.50
CA ASP A 66 -11.94 -7.28 -11.64
C ASP A 66 -11.27 -7.86 -10.40
N ALA A 67 -9.98 -8.20 -10.48
CA ALA A 67 -9.24 -8.68 -9.32
C ALA A 67 -8.94 -7.53 -8.37
N ALA A 68 -8.54 -6.37 -8.91
CA ALA A 68 -8.39 -5.14 -8.14
C ALA A 68 -9.72 -4.72 -7.47
N GLU A 69 -10.85 -4.85 -8.18
CA GLU A 69 -12.17 -4.58 -7.62
C GLU A 69 -12.53 -5.55 -6.49
N TYR A 70 -12.29 -6.84 -6.68
CA TYR A 70 -12.49 -7.86 -5.66
C TYR A 70 -11.66 -7.57 -4.40
N ILE A 71 -10.37 -7.24 -4.55
CA ILE A 71 -9.48 -6.87 -3.44
C ILE A 71 -10.01 -5.65 -2.69
N LYS A 72 -10.36 -4.58 -3.41
CA LYS A 72 -10.95 -3.38 -2.80
C LYS A 72 -12.21 -3.73 -1.99
N ASN A 73 -13.08 -4.57 -2.54
CA ASN A 73 -14.31 -5.00 -1.90
C ASN A 73 -14.08 -5.91 -0.68
N MET A 74 -12.99 -6.68 -0.64
CA MET A 74 -12.56 -7.40 0.58
C MET A 74 -12.30 -6.43 1.74
N TYR A 75 -11.53 -5.37 1.51
CA TYR A 75 -11.28 -4.35 2.54
C TYR A 75 -12.56 -3.62 2.97
N VAL A 76 -13.39 -3.21 2.01
CA VAL A 76 -14.68 -2.57 2.30
C VAL A 76 -15.60 -3.49 3.09
N SER A 77 -15.61 -4.79 2.77
CA SER A 77 -16.39 -5.79 3.51
C SER A 77 -15.93 -5.88 4.97
N VAL A 78 -14.62 -5.90 5.24
CA VAL A 78 -14.10 -5.87 6.61
C VAL A 78 -14.57 -4.61 7.34
N VAL A 79 -14.47 -3.45 6.69
CA VAL A 79 -14.89 -2.18 7.28
C VAL A 79 -16.41 -2.10 7.51
N LYS A 80 -17.23 -2.77 6.71
CA LYS A 80 -18.69 -2.79 6.94
C LYS A 80 -19.14 -3.75 8.03
N ASN A 81 -18.42 -4.87 8.18
CA ASN A 81 -18.90 -6.00 8.99
C ASN A 81 -18.17 -6.16 10.33
N TYR A 82 -17.06 -5.47 10.56
CA TYR A 82 -16.28 -5.56 11.78
C TYR A 82 -15.98 -4.19 12.37
N ASP A 83 -16.04 -4.09 13.70
CA ASP A 83 -15.61 -2.92 14.45
C ASP A 83 -14.08 -2.87 14.51
N VAL A 84 -13.47 -2.40 13.41
CA VAL A 84 -12.03 -2.17 13.30
C VAL A 84 -11.74 -0.68 13.37
N ASP A 85 -10.61 -0.31 13.99
CA ASP A 85 -10.09 1.05 14.01
C ASP A 85 -9.33 1.39 12.73
N GLY A 86 -8.83 0.37 12.02
CA GLY A 86 -8.16 0.53 10.75
C GLY A 86 -8.06 -0.74 9.90
N ILE A 87 -7.61 -0.57 8.68
CA ILE A 87 -7.13 -1.63 7.79
C ILE A 87 -5.63 -1.46 7.55
N GLN A 88 -4.94 -2.56 7.30
CA GLN A 88 -3.51 -2.58 7.02
C GLN A 88 -3.28 -3.43 5.77
N PHE A 89 -2.90 -2.79 4.67
CA PHE A 89 -2.41 -3.48 3.50
C PHE A 89 -1.10 -4.19 3.82
N ASP A 90 -1.04 -5.48 3.54
CA ASP A 90 0.21 -6.21 3.45
C ASP A 90 0.38 -6.80 2.07
N ARG A 91 1.64 -6.86 1.63
CA ARG A 91 2.03 -7.30 0.29
C ARG A 91 1.20 -6.65 -0.84
N VAL A 92 0.80 -5.39 -0.69
CA VAL A 92 0.21 -4.59 -1.78
C VAL A 92 1.31 -4.17 -2.77
N ARG A 93 1.73 -5.14 -3.58
CA ARG A 93 2.85 -5.05 -4.53
C ARG A 93 2.85 -6.29 -5.45
N TYR A 94 3.71 -6.28 -6.46
CA TYR A 94 4.00 -7.50 -7.21
C TYR A 94 4.95 -8.41 -6.41
N PRO A 95 4.91 -9.75 -6.61
CA PRO A 95 5.72 -10.68 -5.84
C PRO A 95 7.24 -10.44 -5.95
N ASP A 96 7.95 -10.79 -4.88
CA ASP A 96 9.38 -10.50 -4.68
C ASP A 96 10.32 -11.59 -5.26
N TYR A 97 9.77 -12.61 -5.95
CA TYR A 97 10.52 -13.76 -6.50
C TYR A 97 11.24 -13.43 -7.82
N ASN A 98 12.03 -12.36 -7.78
CA ASN A 98 12.81 -11.82 -8.90
C ASN A 98 14.31 -11.84 -8.55
N PRO A 99 15.21 -11.73 -9.55
CA PRO A 99 16.62 -11.50 -9.28
C PRO A 99 16.82 -10.24 -8.42
N VAL A 100 17.68 -10.34 -7.39
CA VAL A 100 18.06 -9.19 -6.55
C VAL A 100 18.72 -8.12 -7.43
N GLY A 101 18.26 -6.87 -7.32
CA GLY A 101 18.72 -5.76 -8.16
C GLY A 101 18.16 -5.76 -9.59
N GLY A 102 17.30 -6.72 -9.95
CA GLY A 102 16.69 -6.83 -11.26
C GLY A 102 15.27 -6.27 -11.33
N PRO A 103 14.73 -6.06 -12.55
CA PRO A 103 13.33 -5.65 -12.69
C PRO A 103 12.38 -6.73 -12.16
N ASN A 104 11.20 -6.31 -11.73
CA ASN A 104 10.14 -7.25 -11.40
C ASN A 104 9.71 -8.02 -12.66
N GLN A 105 9.56 -9.34 -12.55
CA GLN A 105 9.19 -10.22 -13.67
C GLN A 105 7.72 -10.64 -13.67
N TRP A 106 6.90 -10.14 -12.74
CA TRP A 106 5.46 -10.44 -12.63
C TRP A 106 4.58 -9.39 -13.32
N GLY A 107 3.28 -9.64 -13.42
CA GLY A 107 2.33 -8.74 -14.06
C GLY A 107 1.93 -9.11 -15.48
N TYR A 108 2.35 -10.27 -15.98
CA TYR A 108 2.09 -10.74 -17.35
C TYR A 108 0.73 -11.43 -17.49
N ASN A 109 -0.25 -11.12 -16.62
CA ASN A 109 -1.61 -11.57 -16.81
C ASN A 109 -2.13 -11.12 -18.20
N PRO A 110 -2.77 -12.00 -19.00
CA PRO A 110 -3.20 -11.66 -20.36
C PRO A 110 -4.10 -10.43 -20.43
N THR A 111 -5.06 -10.30 -19.51
CA THR A 111 -5.95 -9.12 -19.47
C THR A 111 -5.17 -7.86 -19.09
N ALA A 112 -4.20 -7.95 -18.17
CA ALA A 112 -3.35 -6.82 -17.82
C ALA A 112 -2.46 -6.37 -19.00
N LEU A 113 -1.90 -7.32 -19.76
CA LEU A 113 -1.12 -7.04 -20.96
C LEU A 113 -1.95 -6.36 -22.05
N ASP A 114 -3.16 -6.85 -22.31
CA ASP A 114 -4.04 -6.24 -23.33
C ASP A 114 -4.46 -4.83 -22.93
N ARG A 115 -4.73 -4.60 -21.64
CA ARG A 115 -4.93 -3.24 -21.11
C ARG A 115 -3.73 -2.36 -21.32
N TYR A 116 -2.53 -2.81 -20.94
CA TYR A 116 -1.31 -2.03 -21.12
C TYR A 116 -1.10 -1.63 -22.57
N ARG A 117 -1.23 -2.57 -23.51
CA ARG A 117 -1.13 -2.31 -24.96
C ARG A 117 -2.16 -1.28 -25.41
N THR A 118 -3.42 -1.44 -24.99
CA THR A 118 -4.51 -0.53 -25.37
C THR A 118 -4.32 0.88 -24.79
N GLU A 119 -3.87 0.98 -23.54
CA GLU A 119 -3.69 2.24 -22.82
C GLU A 119 -2.45 3.01 -23.27
N THR A 120 -1.42 2.33 -23.78
CA THR A 120 -0.11 2.94 -24.09
C THR A 120 0.28 2.92 -25.56
N GLY A 121 -0.40 2.12 -26.39
CA GLY A 121 -0.01 1.86 -27.77
C GLY A 121 1.17 0.90 -27.94
N ALA A 122 1.68 0.31 -26.85
CA ALA A 122 2.76 -0.67 -26.91
C ALA A 122 2.36 -1.92 -27.71
N THR A 123 3.33 -2.54 -28.39
CA THR A 123 3.14 -3.75 -29.19
C THR A 123 3.87 -4.94 -28.57
N GLY A 124 3.36 -6.15 -28.82
CA GLY A 124 3.99 -7.38 -28.33
C GLY A 124 3.99 -7.52 -26.81
N THR A 125 4.88 -8.35 -26.28
CA THR A 125 5.04 -8.54 -24.82
C THR A 125 6.18 -7.64 -24.34
N PRO A 126 5.96 -6.76 -23.34
CA PRO A 126 6.99 -5.83 -22.88
C PRO A 126 8.12 -6.55 -22.16
N ASP A 127 9.35 -6.05 -22.35
CA ASP A 127 10.51 -6.47 -21.56
C ASP A 127 10.28 -6.12 -20.08
N PRO A 128 10.62 -7.00 -19.10
CA PRO A 128 10.48 -6.68 -17.69
C PRO A 128 11.17 -5.37 -17.26
N ALA A 129 12.28 -5.02 -17.90
CA ALA A 129 13.06 -3.80 -17.67
C ALA A 129 12.53 -2.57 -18.40
N ASP A 130 11.51 -2.71 -19.26
CA ASP A 130 10.90 -1.57 -19.96
C ASP A 130 10.38 -0.54 -18.92
N PRO A 131 10.86 0.71 -18.96
CA PRO A 131 10.42 1.75 -18.03
C PRO A 131 8.91 2.05 -18.13
N GLN A 132 8.33 2.01 -19.33
CA GLN A 132 6.89 2.26 -19.53
C GLN A 132 6.07 1.14 -18.90
N TRP A 133 6.46 -0.12 -19.08
CA TRP A 133 5.81 -1.27 -18.45
C TRP A 133 5.93 -1.25 -16.92
N SER A 134 7.12 -0.93 -16.40
CA SER A 134 7.36 -0.82 -14.97
C SER A 134 6.55 0.32 -14.32
N ASN A 135 6.45 1.47 -15.00
CA ASN A 135 5.60 2.59 -14.59
C ASN A 135 4.12 2.21 -14.61
N TRP A 136 3.66 1.54 -15.67
CA TRP A 136 2.26 1.11 -15.78
C TRP A 136 1.87 0.15 -14.66
N ARG A 137 2.70 -0.86 -14.37
CA ARG A 137 2.50 -1.80 -13.26
C ARG A 137 2.48 -1.11 -11.90
N ARG A 138 3.42 -0.20 -11.63
CA ARG A 138 3.43 0.64 -10.41
C ARG A 138 2.11 1.40 -10.26
N GLN A 139 1.64 2.00 -11.35
CA GLN A 139 0.40 2.75 -11.35
C GLN A 139 -0.82 1.87 -11.02
N GLN A 140 -0.85 0.60 -11.43
CA GLN A 140 -1.95 -0.30 -11.05
C GLN A 140 -1.98 -0.56 -9.55
N VAL A 141 -0.83 -0.76 -8.91
CA VAL A 141 -0.73 -0.91 -7.45
C VAL A 141 -1.16 0.39 -6.76
N THR A 142 -0.71 1.55 -7.23
CA THR A 142 -1.13 2.85 -6.69
C THR A 142 -2.62 3.10 -6.83
N ASN A 143 -3.22 2.73 -7.96
CA ASN A 143 -4.65 2.82 -8.18
C ASN A 143 -5.42 1.93 -7.20
N LEU A 144 -4.98 0.69 -6.97
CA LEU A 144 -5.59 -0.20 -5.99
C LEU A 144 -5.60 0.40 -4.58
N VAL A 145 -4.49 0.98 -4.14
CA VAL A 145 -4.39 1.64 -2.83
C VAL A 145 -5.32 2.85 -2.76
N ARG A 146 -5.28 3.72 -3.78
CA ARG A 146 -6.12 4.93 -3.87
C ARG A 146 -7.61 4.62 -3.83
N GLU A 147 -8.07 3.70 -4.68
CA GLU A 147 -9.48 3.31 -4.78
C GLU A 147 -9.98 2.64 -3.51
N THR A 148 -9.13 1.85 -2.85
CA THR A 148 -9.47 1.23 -1.58
C THR A 148 -9.53 2.24 -0.45
N ALA A 149 -8.58 3.19 -0.38
CA ALA A 149 -8.61 4.27 0.60
C ALA A 149 -9.88 5.11 0.47
N LEU A 150 -10.22 5.56 -0.75
CA LEU A 150 -11.45 6.30 -1.02
C LEU A 150 -12.70 5.49 -0.65
N ALA A 151 -12.76 4.22 -1.02
CA ALA A 151 -13.91 3.38 -0.72
C ALA A 151 -14.08 3.11 0.79
N VAL A 152 -12.98 2.91 1.53
CA VAL A 152 -13.00 2.78 2.99
C VAL A 152 -13.49 4.07 3.64
N LYS A 153 -12.91 5.21 3.26
CA LYS A 153 -13.26 6.52 3.83
C LYS A 153 -14.68 6.97 3.47
N ALA A 154 -15.21 6.54 2.34
CA ALA A 154 -16.61 6.77 1.96
C ALA A 154 -17.58 5.99 2.87
N VAL A 155 -17.16 4.85 3.41
CA VAL A 155 -17.97 4.02 4.32
C VAL A 155 -17.80 4.46 5.78
N ARG A 156 -16.54 4.62 6.24
CA ARG A 156 -16.19 5.09 7.58
C ARG A 156 -14.97 6.03 7.50
N PRO A 157 -15.15 7.36 7.51
CA PRO A 157 -14.06 8.32 7.35
C PRO A 157 -13.05 8.32 8.51
N ASP A 158 -13.50 7.86 9.68
CA ASP A 158 -12.73 7.70 10.92
C ASP A 158 -11.93 6.39 10.98
N VAL A 159 -12.02 5.49 9.99
CA VAL A 159 -11.21 4.26 9.92
C VAL A 159 -9.85 4.57 9.29
N SER A 160 -8.79 4.11 9.93
CA SER A 160 -7.40 4.30 9.49
C SER A 160 -7.05 3.37 8.31
N VAL A 161 -6.39 3.91 7.28
CA VAL A 161 -5.91 3.17 6.10
C VAL A 161 -4.40 3.12 6.12
N ASN A 162 -3.83 1.93 6.32
CA ASN A 162 -2.41 1.76 6.58
C ASN A 162 -1.76 0.79 5.60
N ALA A 163 -0.44 0.87 5.40
CA ALA A 163 0.26 -0.11 4.56
C ALA A 163 1.61 -0.55 5.14
N ALA A 164 1.93 -1.83 4.95
CA ALA A 164 3.23 -2.41 5.21
C ALA A 164 4.11 -2.21 3.97
N THR A 165 5.09 -1.31 4.06
CA THR A 165 5.85 -0.83 2.89
C THR A 165 7.30 -1.28 2.90
N ILE A 166 7.82 -1.64 1.73
CA ILE A 166 9.15 -2.21 1.57
C ILE A 166 10.23 -1.13 1.73
N THR A 167 11.33 -1.51 2.37
CA THR A 167 12.53 -0.69 2.57
C THR A 167 13.79 -1.52 2.30
N TYR A 168 13.81 -2.21 1.16
CA TYR A 168 14.93 -3.06 0.77
C TYR A 168 16.20 -2.23 0.50
N GLY A 169 17.33 -2.72 1.01
CA GLY A 169 18.63 -2.06 0.86
C GLY A 169 18.75 -0.74 1.61
N ALA A 170 19.62 0.12 1.09
CA ALA A 170 19.88 1.47 1.59
C ALA A 170 18.65 2.38 1.46
N GLY A 171 18.49 3.29 2.43
CA GLY A 171 17.45 4.31 2.38
C GLY A 171 17.83 5.45 1.43
N PRO A 172 16.87 6.03 0.68
CA PRO A 172 17.15 7.11 -0.24
C PRO A 172 17.47 8.40 0.52
N ALA A 173 18.27 9.27 -0.11
CA ALA A 173 18.60 10.58 0.45
C ALA A 173 17.42 11.56 0.38
N ASP A 174 16.58 11.42 -0.65
CA ASP A 174 15.44 12.29 -0.94
C ASP A 174 14.37 11.57 -1.80
N GLU A 175 13.31 12.29 -2.17
CA GLU A 175 12.21 11.76 -2.99
C GLU A 175 12.63 11.36 -4.41
N ALA A 176 13.64 12.02 -4.99
CA ALA A 176 14.13 11.66 -6.32
C ALA A 176 14.90 10.33 -6.26
N ALA A 177 15.76 10.17 -5.25
CA ALA A 177 16.48 8.93 -5.00
C ALA A 177 15.55 7.76 -4.64
N PHE A 178 14.34 8.01 -4.13
CA PHE A 178 13.35 6.94 -3.91
C PHE A 178 12.98 6.23 -5.22
N GLN A 179 12.94 6.93 -6.36
CA GLN A 179 12.55 6.35 -7.65
C GLN A 179 13.58 5.38 -8.24
N THR A 180 14.79 5.33 -7.68
CA THR A 180 15.83 4.33 -8.03
C THR A 180 16.05 3.32 -6.92
N SER A 181 15.27 3.39 -5.84
CA SER A 181 15.35 2.45 -4.71
C SER A 181 14.73 1.09 -5.05
N ARG A 182 15.15 0.06 -4.33
CA ARG A 182 14.66 -1.31 -4.51
C ARG A 182 13.13 -1.48 -4.34
N PRO A 183 12.44 -0.83 -3.38
CA PRO A 183 10.96 -0.86 -3.31
C PRO A 183 10.28 -0.42 -4.61
N TYR A 184 10.81 0.63 -5.23
CA TYR A 184 10.27 1.20 -6.46
C TYR A 184 10.56 0.33 -7.69
N ALA A 185 11.78 -0.21 -7.78
CA ALA A 185 12.25 -0.97 -8.93
C ALA A 185 11.87 -2.47 -8.92
N GLU A 186 12.02 -3.15 -7.78
CA GLU A 186 11.98 -4.62 -7.71
C GLU A 186 10.59 -5.18 -7.42
N VAL A 187 9.72 -4.39 -6.78
CA VAL A 187 8.38 -4.83 -6.35
C VAL A 187 7.27 -3.87 -6.76
N ASN A 188 7.59 -2.83 -7.53
CA ASN A 188 6.65 -1.82 -8.02
C ASN A 188 5.80 -1.18 -6.90
N GLN A 189 6.39 -0.95 -5.73
CA GLN A 189 5.69 -0.36 -4.59
C GLN A 189 6.06 1.12 -4.44
N ASP A 190 5.29 1.99 -5.09
CA ASP A 190 5.48 3.45 -5.02
C ASP A 190 4.78 4.06 -3.80
N TRP A 191 5.21 3.65 -2.62
CA TRP A 191 4.61 4.14 -1.38
C TRP A 191 4.93 5.62 -1.10
N LEU A 192 5.94 6.20 -1.74
CA LEU A 192 6.17 7.65 -1.69
C LEU A 192 4.96 8.41 -2.25
N THR A 193 4.44 8.00 -3.42
CA THR A 193 3.21 8.58 -3.96
C THR A 193 2.04 8.39 -2.98
N TRP A 194 1.92 7.25 -2.31
CA TRP A 194 0.80 7.02 -1.38
C TRP A 194 0.86 7.93 -0.14
N VAL A 195 2.07 8.24 0.33
CA VAL A 195 2.29 9.23 1.40
C VAL A 195 2.00 10.64 0.90
N ARG A 196 2.55 11.03 -0.26
CA ARG A 196 2.39 12.37 -0.84
C ARG A 196 0.94 12.73 -1.11
N GLU A 197 0.18 11.79 -1.69
CA GLU A 197 -1.21 11.99 -2.07
C GLU A 197 -2.20 11.68 -0.93
N GLY A 198 -1.71 11.25 0.25
CA GLY A 198 -2.55 10.95 1.41
C GLY A 198 -3.45 9.74 1.26
N TYR A 199 -3.03 8.74 0.48
CA TYR A 199 -3.76 7.48 0.35
C TYR A 199 -3.64 6.58 1.60
N LEU A 200 -2.70 6.91 2.49
CA LEU A 200 -2.51 6.26 3.78
C LEU A 200 -2.68 7.28 4.91
N ASP A 201 -3.25 6.85 6.03
CA ASP A 201 -3.15 7.56 7.31
C ASP A 201 -1.85 7.18 8.04
N VAL A 202 -1.40 5.91 7.90
CA VAL A 202 -0.16 5.42 8.50
C VAL A 202 0.67 4.59 7.51
N ASN A 203 1.89 5.04 7.25
CA ASN A 203 2.91 4.27 6.55
C ASN A 203 3.73 3.45 7.56
N VAL A 204 3.56 2.13 7.57
CA VAL A 204 4.30 1.22 8.44
C VAL A 204 5.42 0.58 7.62
N MET A 205 6.61 1.17 7.68
CA MET A 205 7.77 0.68 6.94
C MET A 205 8.21 -0.68 7.47
N MET A 206 8.38 -1.68 6.61
CA MET A 206 9.04 -2.93 6.92
C MET A 206 10.57 -2.72 6.97
N ASN A 207 11.05 -1.89 7.90
CA ASN A 207 12.46 -1.54 8.12
C ASN A 207 13.21 -2.70 8.80
N TYR A 208 13.12 -3.86 8.18
CA TYR A 208 13.62 -5.12 8.71
C TYR A 208 15.13 -5.19 8.47
N LYS A 209 15.88 -4.84 9.51
CA LYS A 209 17.34 -4.75 9.51
C LYS A 209 17.88 -5.43 10.77
N ARG A 210 19.03 -6.08 10.65
CA ARG A 210 19.81 -6.60 11.79
C ARG A 210 20.71 -5.49 12.31
N ASP A 211 20.51 -5.08 13.55
CA ASP A 211 21.24 -3.95 14.15
C ASP A 211 22.74 -4.24 14.33
N PHE A 212 23.10 -5.52 14.49
CA PHE A 212 24.48 -5.98 14.60
C PHE A 212 25.20 -6.16 13.26
N VAL A 213 24.51 -5.92 12.12
CA VAL A 213 25.15 -5.91 10.79
C VAL A 213 25.36 -4.45 10.38
N PRO A 214 26.63 -3.97 10.25
CA PRO A 214 26.92 -2.54 10.07
C PRO A 214 26.13 -1.86 8.94
N ASP A 215 26.09 -2.45 7.75
CA ASP A 215 25.35 -1.90 6.61
C ASP A 215 23.85 -1.81 6.89
N GLN A 216 23.26 -2.83 7.53
CA GLN A 216 21.84 -2.83 7.83
C GLN A 216 21.48 -1.83 8.94
N ALA A 217 22.37 -1.63 9.92
CA ALA A 217 22.21 -0.59 10.94
C ALA A 217 22.25 0.82 10.32
N LEU A 218 23.13 1.05 9.35
CA LEU A 218 23.18 2.28 8.56
C LEU A 218 21.89 2.46 7.76
N TRP A 219 21.45 1.44 7.02
CA TRP A 219 20.23 1.49 6.21
C TRP A 219 18.98 1.73 7.06
N PHE A 220 18.91 1.15 8.27
CA PHE A 220 17.81 1.41 9.21
C PHE A 220 17.69 2.90 9.52
N GLY A 221 18.83 3.54 9.81
CA GLY A 221 18.91 4.99 10.05
C GLY A 221 18.54 5.82 8.82
N GLN A 222 19.02 5.46 7.64
CA GLN A 222 18.69 6.16 6.39
C GLN A 222 17.19 6.16 6.09
N TRP A 223 16.52 5.00 6.22
CA TRP A 223 15.07 4.92 6.05
C TRP A 223 14.30 5.73 7.10
N ASN A 224 14.77 5.75 8.35
CA ASN A 224 14.17 6.59 9.39
C ASN A 224 14.33 8.09 9.07
N THR A 225 15.51 8.53 8.62
CA THR A 225 15.75 9.92 8.21
C THR A 225 14.86 10.33 7.04
N PHE A 226 14.77 9.49 6.01
CA PHE A 226 13.89 9.74 4.86
C PHE A 226 12.43 9.89 5.30
N ALA A 227 11.93 8.97 6.11
CA ALA A 227 10.57 9.00 6.62
C ALA A 227 10.30 10.23 7.53
N ALA A 228 11.29 10.66 8.32
CA ALA A 228 11.17 11.88 9.11
C ALA A 228 10.98 13.12 8.23
N GLY A 229 11.71 13.21 7.11
CA GLY A 229 11.54 14.26 6.11
C GLY A 229 10.14 14.24 5.47
N LEU A 230 9.63 13.04 5.12
CA LEU A 230 8.27 12.90 4.60
C LEU A 230 7.20 13.33 5.61
N ARG A 231 7.37 13.00 6.90
CA ARG A 231 6.45 13.45 7.95
C ARG A 231 6.39 14.97 8.06
N GLN A 232 7.52 15.67 7.87
CA GLN A 232 7.54 17.14 7.89
C GLN A 232 6.83 17.73 6.66
N LYS A 233 7.04 17.15 5.49
CA LYS A 233 6.47 17.64 4.22
C LYS A 233 5.00 17.26 4.02
N TYR A 234 4.61 16.09 4.51
CA TYR A 234 3.28 15.49 4.39
C TYR A 234 2.75 15.09 5.78
N PRO A 235 2.42 16.07 6.65
CA PRO A 235 2.10 15.82 8.05
C PRO A 235 0.80 15.04 8.26
N GLY A 236 -0.03 14.90 7.22
CA GLY A 236 -1.27 14.11 7.26
C GLY A 236 -1.05 12.60 7.26
N VAL A 237 0.18 12.12 7.00
CA VAL A 237 0.49 10.68 6.98
C VAL A 237 1.54 10.35 8.03
N HIS A 238 1.14 9.57 9.04
CA HIS A 238 2.05 9.11 10.07
C HIS A 238 3.10 8.15 9.50
N GLN A 239 4.33 8.27 10.01
CA GLN A 239 5.45 7.45 9.58
C GLN A 239 5.90 6.57 10.74
N VAL A 240 5.79 5.26 10.57
CA VAL A 240 6.12 4.25 11.59
C VAL A 240 7.25 3.37 11.07
N SER A 241 8.27 3.19 11.90
CA SER A 241 9.37 2.26 11.60
C SER A 241 9.05 0.88 12.15
N GLY A 242 8.81 -0.08 11.26
CA GLY A 242 8.58 -1.48 11.60
C GLY A 242 9.89 -2.26 11.68
N SER A 243 10.25 -2.75 12.86
CA SER A 243 11.43 -3.59 13.08
C SER A 243 11.08 -5.07 13.02
N ALA A 244 11.94 -5.87 12.39
CA ALA A 244 11.91 -7.32 12.49
C ALA A 244 12.61 -7.76 13.80
N ILE A 245 11.90 -7.74 14.92
CA ILE A 245 12.45 -8.12 16.24
C ILE A 245 12.92 -9.58 16.25
N TYR A 246 12.30 -10.46 15.48
CA TYR A 246 12.74 -11.87 15.31
C TYR A 246 14.12 -12.03 14.65
N LEU A 247 14.69 -10.97 14.06
CA LEU A 247 16.04 -10.98 13.50
C LEU A 247 17.10 -10.42 14.47
N ASN A 248 16.69 -9.91 15.63
CA ASN A 248 17.53 -9.13 16.52
C ASN A 248 17.51 -9.69 17.95
N ASP A 249 18.58 -9.50 18.70
CA ASP A 249 18.48 -9.65 20.17
C ASP A 249 17.66 -8.49 20.76
N GLN A 250 17.31 -8.63 22.04
CA GLN A 250 16.49 -7.62 22.73
C GLN A 250 17.19 -6.26 22.82
N ALA A 251 18.53 -6.21 22.96
CA ALA A 251 19.27 -4.95 23.06
C ALA A 251 19.28 -4.20 21.72
N SER A 252 19.52 -4.91 20.63
CA SER A 252 19.39 -4.47 19.24
C SER A 252 17.97 -3.96 18.95
N SER A 253 16.94 -4.69 19.38
CA SER A 253 15.55 -4.26 19.23
C SER A 253 15.26 -2.95 19.97
N VAL A 254 15.71 -2.82 21.23
CA VAL A 254 15.59 -1.58 22.01
C VAL A 254 16.35 -0.44 21.34
N ASN A 255 17.57 -0.69 20.82
CA ASN A 255 18.35 0.32 20.11
C ASN A 255 17.63 0.82 18.86
N GLN A 256 16.98 -0.06 18.10
CA GLN A 256 16.16 0.34 16.95
C GLN A 256 14.98 1.22 17.35
N VAL A 257 14.30 0.93 18.47
CA VAL A 257 13.26 1.81 19.02
C VAL A 257 13.82 3.19 19.35
N LEU A 258 14.99 3.24 20.02
CA LEU A 258 15.65 4.51 20.36
C LEU A 258 16.03 5.31 19.12
N LYS A 259 16.57 4.68 18.08
CA LYS A 259 16.86 5.30 16.78
C LYS A 259 15.60 5.84 16.10
N THR A 260 14.50 5.10 16.15
CA THR A 260 13.20 5.54 15.60
C THR A 260 12.67 6.77 16.33
N ARG A 261 12.75 6.80 17.66
CA ARG A 261 12.35 7.96 18.47
C ARG A 261 13.25 9.16 18.22
N ALA A 262 14.57 8.97 18.17
CA ALA A 262 15.54 10.02 17.90
C ALA A 262 15.34 10.66 16.52
N ALA A 263 14.89 9.89 15.53
CA ALA A 263 14.54 10.40 14.22
C ALA A 263 13.22 11.21 14.19
N GLY A 264 12.42 11.21 15.26
CA GLY A 264 11.17 11.97 15.32
C GLY A 264 10.02 11.36 14.50
N LEU A 265 10.05 10.04 14.28
CA LEU A 265 8.97 9.30 13.62
C LEU A 265 7.72 9.24 14.51
N SER A 266 6.56 8.99 13.90
CA SER A 266 5.27 8.92 14.61
C SER A 266 5.17 7.72 15.55
N GLY A 267 5.89 6.64 15.24
CA GLY A 267 5.96 5.49 16.12
C GLY A 267 6.88 4.38 15.61
N TRP A 268 6.83 3.27 16.34
CA TRP A 268 7.57 2.06 16.05
C TRP A 268 6.62 0.86 16.08
N ALA A 269 6.87 -0.14 15.23
CA ALA A 269 6.12 -1.39 15.20
C ALA A 269 7.07 -2.60 15.30
N GLY A 270 6.87 -3.46 16.30
CA GLY A 270 7.66 -4.68 16.47
C GLY A 270 7.02 -5.88 15.76
N TYR A 271 7.63 -6.35 14.67
CA TYR A 271 7.21 -7.57 14.00
C TYR A 271 8.22 -8.71 14.24
N SER A 272 7.83 -9.90 14.70
CA SER A 272 6.47 -10.36 15.00
C SER A 272 6.31 -10.61 16.50
N TYR A 273 5.11 -10.38 17.02
CA TYR A 273 4.78 -10.73 18.41
C TYR A 273 4.96 -12.24 18.70
N ARG A 274 4.72 -13.10 17.70
CA ARG A 274 4.89 -14.56 17.78
C ARG A 274 6.34 -14.97 18.05
N THR A 275 7.30 -14.23 17.50
CA THR A 275 8.73 -14.53 17.58
C THR A 275 9.45 -13.26 18.07
N PRO A 276 9.48 -13.03 19.39
CA PRO A 276 9.82 -11.73 19.98
C PRO A 276 11.31 -11.36 19.93
N ASP A 277 12.20 -12.32 19.67
CA ASP A 277 13.62 -12.07 19.43
C ASP A 277 14.26 -13.16 18.54
N LYS A 278 15.55 -12.98 18.23
CA LYS A 278 16.35 -13.92 17.44
C LYS A 278 16.53 -15.31 18.09
N ASP A 279 16.48 -15.41 19.41
CA ASP A 279 16.73 -16.66 20.13
C ASP A 279 15.47 -17.54 20.11
N VAL A 280 14.29 -16.93 20.22
CA VAL A 280 13.02 -17.63 19.92
C VAL A 280 12.97 -18.05 18.44
N ASN A 281 13.44 -17.20 17.53
CA ASN A 281 13.50 -17.54 16.11
C ASN A 281 14.44 -18.72 15.81
N ALA A 282 15.53 -18.83 16.57
CA ALA A 282 16.48 -19.95 16.49
C ALA A 282 16.00 -21.21 17.22
N GLY A 283 14.89 -21.13 17.97
CA GLY A 283 14.37 -22.24 18.77
C GLY A 283 15.17 -22.55 20.02
N THR A 284 16.05 -21.62 20.47
CA THR A 284 16.86 -21.80 21.68
C THR A 284 16.15 -21.28 22.93
N ARG A 285 15.12 -20.45 22.78
CA ARG A 285 14.23 -19.94 23.83
C ARG A 285 12.79 -19.96 23.37
N THR A 286 11.86 -19.79 24.30
CA THR A 286 10.42 -19.71 24.03
C THR A 286 9.91 -18.27 24.13
N GLY A 287 8.79 -17.99 23.46
CA GLY A 287 8.12 -16.69 23.58
C GLY A 287 7.66 -16.38 25.01
N ALA A 288 7.30 -17.40 25.80
CA ALA A 288 6.89 -17.23 27.19
C ALA A 288 8.02 -16.71 28.09
N GLU A 289 9.27 -17.08 27.79
CA GLU A 289 10.45 -16.57 28.51
C GLU A 289 10.81 -15.14 28.07
N VAL A 290 10.75 -14.89 26.76
CA VAL A 290 11.26 -13.64 26.17
C VAL A 290 10.28 -12.47 26.24
N ILE A 291 8.97 -12.70 26.08
CA ILE A 291 7.98 -11.61 26.07
C ILE A 291 8.03 -10.76 27.35
N PRO A 292 8.07 -11.34 28.58
CA PRO A 292 8.17 -10.55 29.80
C PRO A 292 9.46 -9.71 29.86
N GLU A 293 10.60 -10.28 29.45
CA GLU A 293 11.89 -9.58 29.43
C GLU A 293 11.90 -8.39 28.47
N LEU A 294 11.44 -8.61 27.23
CA LEU A 294 11.35 -7.56 26.23
C LEU A 294 10.35 -6.48 26.66
N THR A 295 9.21 -6.86 27.24
CA THR A 295 8.21 -5.93 27.76
C THR A 295 8.81 -5.06 28.86
N ALA A 296 9.55 -5.64 29.80
CA ALA A 296 10.22 -4.89 30.86
C ALA A 296 11.25 -3.90 30.30
N LYS A 297 12.02 -4.28 29.28
CA LYS A 297 12.99 -3.38 28.63
C LYS A 297 12.34 -2.24 27.86
N LEU A 298 11.17 -2.49 27.27
CA LEU A 298 10.45 -1.50 26.46
C LEU A 298 9.63 -0.53 27.32
N THR A 299 8.96 -1.02 28.36
CA THR A 299 7.95 -0.29 29.13
C THR A 299 8.34 -0.01 30.58
N GLY A 300 9.41 -0.63 31.08
CA GLY A 300 9.93 -0.38 32.43
C GLY A 300 10.53 1.02 32.57
N GLU A 301 10.93 1.36 33.80
CA GLU A 301 11.56 2.64 34.11
C GLU A 301 12.80 2.89 33.24
N GLY A 302 12.88 4.05 32.60
CA GLY A 302 13.94 4.39 31.64
C GLY A 302 13.80 3.72 30.26
N GLY A 303 12.80 2.86 30.06
CA GLY A 303 12.48 2.23 28.77
C GLY A 303 11.90 3.23 27.76
N PRO A 304 11.97 2.93 26.45
CA PRO A 304 11.52 3.84 25.41
C PRO A 304 10.01 4.14 25.42
N PHE A 305 9.20 3.28 26.05
CA PHE A 305 7.76 3.41 26.21
C PHE A 305 7.35 3.44 27.70
N ALA A 306 8.22 3.97 28.56
CA ALA A 306 7.92 4.18 29.98
C ALA A 306 6.69 5.11 30.22
N GLN A 307 6.29 5.85 29.20
CA GLN A 307 5.06 6.64 29.19
C GLN A 307 4.12 6.12 28.09
N PRO A 308 2.82 5.94 28.38
CA PRO A 308 1.85 5.54 27.36
C PRO A 308 1.79 6.56 26.23
N ALA A 309 1.91 6.08 25.00
CA ALA A 309 1.56 6.83 23.80
C ALA A 309 0.24 6.28 23.25
N ARG A 310 -0.71 7.17 22.94
CA ARG A 310 -1.99 6.79 22.34
C ARG A 310 -1.98 7.16 20.86
N TRP A 311 -2.49 6.24 20.05
CA TRP A 311 -2.85 6.54 18.68
C TRP A 311 -4.27 7.06 18.65
N GLU A 312 -4.50 8.13 17.90
CA GLU A 312 -5.83 8.63 17.62
C GLU A 312 -6.28 8.10 16.27
N ARG A 313 -7.58 7.85 16.16
CA ARG A 313 -8.18 7.56 14.86
C ARG A 313 -8.14 8.84 14.01
N PRO A 314 -8.13 8.71 12.67
CA PRO A 314 -8.26 9.87 11.80
C PRO A 314 -9.52 10.66 12.16
N ASP A 315 -9.38 11.98 12.31
CA ASP A 315 -10.53 12.88 12.49
C ASP A 315 -11.28 13.02 11.15
N PRO A 316 -12.56 12.59 11.06
CA PRO A 316 -13.37 12.79 9.86
C PRO A 316 -13.38 14.24 9.36
N ALA A 317 -13.34 15.24 10.26
CA ALA A 317 -13.35 16.65 9.84
C ALA A 317 -12.12 17.05 9.02
N GLY A 318 -11.00 16.31 9.15
CA GLY A 318 -9.82 16.46 8.31
C GLY A 318 -9.99 15.91 6.88
N LEU A 319 -10.97 15.04 6.64
CA LEU A 319 -11.21 14.45 5.32
C LEU A 319 -11.96 15.41 4.40
N ARG A 320 -11.33 15.77 3.27
CA ARG A 320 -11.97 16.43 2.12
C ARG A 320 -11.56 15.70 0.86
N ALA A 321 -12.25 14.60 0.58
CA ALA A 321 -11.92 13.75 -0.55
C ALA A 321 -12.96 13.86 -1.66
N LEU A 322 -12.55 13.52 -2.87
CA LEU A 322 -13.38 13.50 -4.06
C LEU A 322 -13.12 12.22 -4.85
N SER A 323 -14.17 11.59 -5.36
CA SER A 323 -14.07 10.42 -6.21
C SER A 323 -15.07 10.52 -7.35
N GLY A 324 -14.72 9.98 -8.50
CA GLY A 324 -15.57 9.93 -9.67
C GLY A 324 -15.12 8.85 -10.64
N GLY A 325 -15.75 8.81 -11.80
CA GLY A 325 -15.38 7.89 -12.85
C GLY A 325 -15.55 8.50 -14.23
N VAL A 326 -15.11 7.76 -15.23
CA VAL A 326 -15.32 8.08 -16.63
C VAL A 326 -16.07 6.94 -17.31
N THR A 327 -16.87 7.28 -18.30
CA THR A 327 -17.39 6.33 -19.29
C THR A 327 -16.85 6.73 -20.65
N VAL A 328 -16.60 5.76 -21.52
CA VAL A 328 -16.04 6.02 -22.86
C VAL A 328 -16.95 5.38 -23.90
N ALA A 329 -17.19 6.06 -25.02
CA ALA A 329 -17.87 5.41 -26.15
C ALA A 329 -16.92 4.41 -26.84
N SER A 330 -15.62 4.73 -26.89
CA SER A 330 -14.57 3.85 -27.41
C SER A 330 -13.22 4.05 -26.71
N GLY A 331 -12.35 3.05 -26.80
CA GLY A 331 -11.00 3.10 -26.24
C GLY A 331 -10.92 2.73 -24.75
N PRO A 332 -9.74 2.92 -24.13
CA PRO A 332 -9.51 2.46 -22.77
C PRO A 332 -10.20 3.33 -21.72
N LEU A 333 -10.66 2.70 -20.64
CA LEU A 333 -11.13 3.37 -19.43
C LEU A 333 -9.96 3.84 -18.55
N GLY A 334 -8.90 3.03 -18.46
CA GLY A 334 -7.72 3.29 -17.62
C GLY A 334 -6.67 4.19 -18.26
N GLY A 335 -5.78 4.71 -17.42
CA GLY A 335 -4.61 5.47 -17.86
C GLY A 335 -4.92 6.89 -18.36
N ARG A 336 -6.15 7.39 -18.20
CA ARG A 336 -6.50 8.76 -18.61
C ARG A 336 -6.10 9.75 -17.53
N THR A 337 -5.37 10.80 -17.91
CA THR A 337 -5.00 11.90 -17.01
C THR A 337 -6.23 12.64 -16.52
N VAL A 338 -6.33 12.79 -15.20
CA VAL A 338 -7.40 13.50 -14.51
C VAL A 338 -6.80 14.67 -13.76
N LEU A 339 -7.27 15.87 -14.05
CA LEU A 339 -6.84 17.09 -13.38
C LEU A 339 -7.92 17.54 -12.38
N LEU A 340 -7.49 17.88 -11.17
CA LEU A 340 -8.29 18.63 -10.21
C LEU A 340 -7.96 20.11 -10.37
N LEU A 341 -8.97 20.93 -10.64
CA LEU A 341 -8.83 22.35 -10.92
C LEU A 341 -9.64 23.18 -9.93
N ASP A 342 -9.16 24.39 -9.61
CA ASP A 342 -9.97 25.39 -8.91
C ASP A 342 -11.01 26.04 -9.85
N GLY A 343 -11.79 26.99 -9.32
CA GLY A 343 -12.81 27.71 -10.10
C GLY A 343 -12.24 28.58 -11.23
N GLN A 344 -10.95 28.89 -11.19
CA GLN A 344 -10.21 29.70 -12.16
C GLN A 344 -9.51 28.83 -13.22
N GLY A 345 -9.53 27.50 -13.05
CA GLY A 345 -8.88 26.54 -13.95
C GLY A 345 -7.41 26.26 -13.61
N THR A 346 -6.91 26.72 -12.45
CA THR A 346 -5.56 26.39 -11.96
C THR A 346 -5.53 24.95 -11.47
N GLU A 347 -4.46 24.23 -11.82
CA GLU A 347 -4.27 22.85 -11.37
C GLU A 347 -3.92 22.77 -9.89
N LEU A 348 -4.73 22.02 -9.14
CA LEU A 348 -4.56 21.71 -7.73
C LEU A 348 -3.94 20.34 -7.51
N GLY A 349 -4.12 19.43 -8.46
CA GLY A 349 -3.59 18.08 -8.41
C GLY A 349 -3.90 17.28 -9.67
N ARG A 350 -3.23 16.15 -9.83
CA ARG A 350 -3.41 15.25 -10.96
C ARG A 350 -3.35 13.79 -10.54
N THR A 351 -4.10 12.94 -11.23
CA THR A 351 -4.06 11.48 -11.09
C THR A 351 -4.38 10.83 -12.44
N VAL A 352 -4.53 9.52 -12.46
CA VAL A 352 -5.00 8.78 -13.65
C VAL A 352 -6.14 7.83 -13.30
N THR A 353 -6.97 7.52 -14.30
CA THR A 353 -8.05 6.53 -14.13
C THR A 353 -7.51 5.11 -13.92
N ASP A 354 -8.20 4.33 -13.08
CA ASP A 354 -7.97 2.89 -12.92
C ASP A 354 -8.55 2.09 -14.10
N GLY A 355 -8.35 0.77 -14.11
CA GLY A 355 -8.85 -0.10 -15.18
C GLY A 355 -10.37 -0.13 -15.34
N ASN A 356 -11.13 0.38 -14.37
CA ASN A 356 -12.58 0.52 -14.39
C ASN A 356 -13.01 1.98 -14.60
N GLY A 357 -12.09 2.87 -14.96
CA GLY A 357 -12.36 4.28 -15.26
C GLY A 357 -12.48 5.18 -14.04
N ARG A 358 -12.15 4.71 -12.83
CA ARG A 358 -12.30 5.49 -11.60
C ARG A 358 -11.10 6.34 -11.28
N TYR A 359 -11.34 7.47 -10.63
CA TYR A 359 -10.33 8.39 -10.16
C TYR A 359 -10.75 9.00 -8.81
N GLY A 360 -9.81 9.69 -8.17
CA GLY A 360 -10.11 10.47 -6.97
C GLY A 360 -8.90 11.10 -6.34
N PHE A 361 -9.18 11.98 -5.38
CA PHE A 361 -8.23 12.82 -4.66
C PHE A 361 -8.58 12.76 -3.18
N MET A 362 -7.61 12.46 -2.32
CA MET A 362 -7.82 12.40 -0.87
C MET A 362 -7.81 13.79 -0.21
N HIS A 363 -7.24 14.78 -0.89
CA HIS A 363 -7.09 16.14 -0.41
C HIS A 363 -7.57 17.14 -1.45
N ALA A 364 -8.79 17.64 -1.27
CA ALA A 364 -9.32 18.79 -1.98
C ALA A 364 -9.31 20.03 -1.07
N PRO A 365 -9.12 21.24 -1.62
CA PRO A 365 -9.21 22.46 -0.84
C PRO A 365 -10.64 22.69 -0.33
N ALA A 366 -10.78 23.55 0.68
CA ALA A 366 -12.07 24.05 1.15
C ALA A 366 -12.64 25.11 0.17
N ALA A 367 -12.80 24.73 -1.09
CA ALA A 367 -13.30 25.56 -2.18
C ALA A 367 -14.11 24.71 -3.16
N ASN A 368 -14.76 25.36 -4.12
CA ASN A 368 -15.34 24.63 -5.24
C ASN A 368 -14.24 24.23 -6.21
N VAL A 369 -14.32 22.99 -6.69
CA VAL A 369 -13.35 22.40 -7.62
C VAL A 369 -14.06 21.81 -8.83
N ARG A 370 -13.30 21.60 -9.90
CA ARG A 370 -13.75 20.91 -11.10
C ARG A 370 -12.75 19.82 -11.44
N VAL A 371 -13.23 18.71 -11.99
CA VAL A 371 -12.38 17.68 -12.57
C VAL A 371 -12.40 17.79 -14.08
N ARG A 372 -11.23 17.64 -14.72
CA ARG A 372 -11.10 17.60 -16.18
C ARG A 372 -10.36 16.33 -16.64
N VAL A 373 -10.88 15.71 -17.69
CA VAL A 373 -10.27 14.56 -18.38
C VAL A 373 -10.31 14.83 -19.89
N GLY A 374 -9.15 15.05 -20.49
CA GLY A 374 -9.07 15.61 -21.85
C GLY A 374 -9.80 16.95 -21.92
N GLU A 375 -10.74 17.08 -22.86
CA GLU A 375 -11.57 18.29 -23.05
C GLU A 375 -12.86 18.28 -22.22
N VAL A 376 -13.18 17.19 -21.54
CA VAL A 376 -14.42 17.05 -20.77
C VAL A 376 -14.20 17.48 -19.32
N SER A 377 -15.08 18.32 -18.80
CA SER A 377 -15.02 18.84 -17.43
C SER A 377 -16.30 18.56 -16.66
N SER A 378 -16.17 18.32 -15.35
CA SER A 378 -17.30 18.30 -14.43
C SER A 378 -17.87 19.70 -14.19
N ASP A 379 -19.06 19.74 -13.59
CA ASP A 379 -19.54 20.96 -12.95
C ASP A 379 -18.62 21.38 -11.79
N LEU A 380 -18.64 22.67 -11.49
CA LEU A 380 -17.95 23.24 -10.36
C LEU A 380 -18.66 22.77 -9.07
N THR A 381 -17.96 22.01 -8.23
CA THR A 381 -18.54 21.24 -7.12
C THR A 381 -17.87 21.59 -5.79
N ALA A 382 -18.67 21.82 -4.75
CA ALA A 382 -18.17 22.00 -3.39
C ALA A 382 -17.71 20.67 -2.77
N VAL A 383 -16.55 20.68 -2.10
CA VAL A 383 -16.02 19.50 -1.38
C VAL A 383 -16.03 19.76 0.13
N PRO A 384 -17.13 19.44 0.84
CA PRO A 384 -17.21 19.64 2.29
C PRO A 384 -16.29 18.67 3.03
N ALA A 385 -15.90 19.07 4.24
CA ALA A 385 -15.19 18.22 5.19
C ALA A 385 -16.05 17.04 5.65
N GLY A 386 -15.42 16.01 6.20
CA GLY A 386 -16.11 14.86 6.79
C GLY A 386 -16.35 13.69 5.85
N ARG A 387 -16.10 13.83 4.54
CA ARG A 387 -16.58 12.84 3.56
C ARG A 387 -15.79 12.77 2.26
N VAL A 388 -16.03 11.68 1.54
CA VAL A 388 -15.71 11.54 0.11
C VAL A 388 -16.89 12.09 -0.69
N THR A 389 -16.65 13.11 -1.52
CA THR A 389 -17.66 13.67 -2.43
C THR A 389 -17.65 12.89 -3.74
N MET A 390 -18.76 12.22 -4.05
CA MET A 390 -18.92 11.44 -5.27
C MET A 390 -19.39 12.34 -6.43
N LEU A 391 -18.61 12.41 -7.50
CA LEU A 391 -18.97 13.08 -8.73
C LEU A 391 -19.72 12.14 -9.68
N PRO A 392 -20.67 12.66 -10.48
CA PRO A 392 -21.21 11.92 -11.62
C PRO A 392 -20.10 11.48 -12.60
N PRO A 393 -20.26 10.34 -13.29
CA PRO A 393 -19.30 9.93 -14.31
C PRO A 393 -19.17 10.95 -15.45
N LEU A 394 -17.95 11.18 -15.92
CA LEU A 394 -17.69 11.99 -17.11
C LEU A 394 -17.80 11.12 -18.36
N ALA A 395 -18.73 11.45 -19.24
CA ALA A 395 -18.85 10.81 -20.54
C ALA A 395 -17.80 11.37 -21.50
N LEU A 396 -16.82 10.54 -21.84
CA LEU A 396 -15.78 10.85 -22.80
C LEU A 396 -16.17 10.32 -24.19
N PRO A 397 -15.77 11.03 -25.26
CA PRO A 397 -15.97 10.58 -26.63
C PRO A 397 -15.27 9.24 -26.92
#